data_AF-Q70J98-F1
#
_entry.id   AF-Q70J98-F1
#
_cell.length_a   1.000
_cell.length_b   1.000
_cell.length_c   1.000
_cell.angle_alpha   90.00
_cell.angle_beta   90.00
_cell.angle_gamma   90.00
#
_symmetry.space_group_name_H-M   'P 1'
#
loop_
_entity.id
_entity.type
_entity.pdbx_description
1 polymer ?
#
loop_
_entity_poly.entity_id
_entity_poly.type
_entity_poly.pdbx_seq_one_letter_code
_entity_poly.pdbx_strand_id
1 'polypeptide(L)'
;NLAPLSGLTKLTELKLGANQISNISPLAGLTALTNLELNENQLEDISPISNLKNLTYLTLYFNNISDISPVSSLTKLQRLFFYNNKVSDVSSLANLTNINWLSAGHNQISDLTPLANLTRITQLGLNDQAWTNAPVNYKANVSIPNTVKNVTGALIAPATISDGGSYTEPDITWNLPSYTNEVSYTFSQPVTIGKGTTTFSGTVTQPLKAIFNVKFHVDGKETTKEVEAGNLLTEPAKPVKEGHTFVGWFDAQTGGTKWNFSTDKMPTNDINLYAQFSINSYTATFDNDGVTTSQTVDYQGLLQEPTAPTKEGYTFKGWYDAKTGGDKWDFATSKMPAKNITLYAQYSANSYTATFDVDGKSTTQAVDYQGLLKEPKAPTKAGYTFKGWYDEKTDGKK
;
A
#
# COMPACT_ATOMS: atom_id res chain seq x y z
N ASN A 1 -13.09 -20.91 40.85
CA ASN A 1 -14.49 -20.41 40.78
C ASN A 1 -14.80 -19.67 42.07
N LEU A 2 -15.14 -18.37 42.02
CA LEU A 2 -15.45 -17.55 43.21
C LEU A 2 -16.95 -17.33 43.44
N ALA A 3 -17.83 -17.88 42.62
CA ALA A 3 -19.28 -17.67 42.72
C ALA A 3 -19.86 -17.93 44.12
N PRO A 4 -19.45 -18.99 44.87
CA PRO A 4 -19.95 -19.23 46.23
C PRO A 4 -19.64 -18.11 47.22
N LEU A 5 -18.63 -17.28 46.96
CA LEU A 5 -18.25 -16.18 47.85
C LEU A 5 -19.15 -14.95 47.71
N SER A 6 -19.85 -14.80 46.59
CA SER A 6 -20.60 -13.58 46.24
C SER A 6 -21.68 -13.19 47.25
N GLY A 7 -22.27 -14.17 47.95
CA GLY A 7 -23.29 -13.95 48.99
C GLY A 7 -22.73 -13.67 50.38
N LEU A 8 -21.41 -13.77 50.60
CA LEU A 8 -20.78 -13.60 51.91
C LEU A 8 -20.54 -12.11 52.23
N THR A 9 -21.57 -11.28 52.10
CA THR A 9 -21.51 -9.81 52.15
C THR A 9 -21.04 -9.22 53.49
N LYS A 10 -20.92 -10.05 54.54
CA LYS A 10 -20.37 -9.67 55.85
C LYS A 10 -18.84 -9.76 55.91
N LEU A 11 -18.17 -10.28 54.89
CA LEU A 11 -16.70 -10.38 54.86
C LEU A 11 -16.07 -9.00 54.93
N THR A 12 -15.17 -8.82 55.89
CA THR A 12 -14.30 -7.64 56.02
C THR A 12 -12.88 -7.93 55.56
N GLU A 13 -12.47 -9.20 55.58
CA GLU A 13 -11.16 -9.64 55.13
C GLU A 13 -11.31 -10.86 54.22
N LEU A 14 -10.61 -10.86 53.09
CA LEU A 14 -10.62 -11.96 52.15
C LEU A 14 -9.22 -12.16 51.56
N LYS A 15 -8.67 -13.36 51.76
CA LYS A 15 -7.33 -13.73 51.27
C LYS A 15 -7.44 -14.81 50.23
N LEU A 16 -7.03 -14.48 49.02
CA LEU A 16 -7.12 -15.31 47.82
C LEU A 16 -5.79 -15.32 47.04
N GLY A 17 -4.68 -14.95 47.70
CA GLY A 17 -3.36 -14.97 47.10
C GLY A 17 -2.92 -16.37 46.67
N ALA A 18 -2.01 -16.49 45.71
CA ALA A 18 -1.43 -17.74 45.22
C ALA A 18 -2.49 -18.75 44.74
N ASN A 19 -3.36 -18.30 43.82
CA ASN A 19 -4.43 -19.09 43.23
C ASN A 19 -4.40 -18.97 41.69
N GLN A 20 -5.40 -19.53 41.02
CA GLN A 20 -5.58 -19.46 39.56
C GLN A 20 -6.77 -18.57 39.19
N ILE A 21 -6.93 -17.44 39.89
CA ILE A 21 -8.08 -16.55 39.69
C ILE A 21 -7.77 -15.60 38.53
N SER A 22 -8.64 -15.62 37.52
CA SER A 22 -8.65 -14.65 36.43
C SER A 22 -9.91 -13.77 36.41
N ASN A 23 -10.94 -14.12 37.20
CA ASN A 23 -12.20 -13.38 37.26
C ASN A 23 -12.64 -13.13 38.71
N ILE A 24 -12.69 -11.85 39.09
CA ILE A 24 -13.11 -11.36 40.41
C ILE A 24 -14.47 -10.66 40.41
N SER A 25 -15.24 -10.73 39.32
CA SER A 25 -16.60 -10.20 39.26
C SER A 25 -17.50 -10.68 40.41
N PRO A 26 -17.42 -11.95 40.86
CA PRO A 26 -18.19 -12.41 42.03
C PRO A 26 -17.91 -11.65 43.33
N LEU A 27 -16.77 -10.95 43.44
CA LEU A 27 -16.40 -10.19 44.63
C LEU A 27 -17.03 -8.80 44.68
N ALA A 28 -17.59 -8.30 43.58
CA ALA A 28 -18.09 -6.92 43.45
C ALA A 28 -19.09 -6.50 44.54
N GLY A 29 -19.90 -7.45 45.03
CA GLY A 29 -20.90 -7.23 46.07
C GLY A 29 -20.37 -7.25 47.52
N LEU A 30 -19.09 -7.57 47.73
CA LEU A 30 -18.48 -7.70 49.06
C LEU A 30 -18.01 -6.33 49.59
N THR A 31 -18.90 -5.34 49.57
CA THR A 31 -18.58 -3.92 49.82
C THR A 31 -18.12 -3.62 51.27
N ALA A 32 -18.27 -4.58 52.19
CA ALA A 32 -17.77 -4.49 53.55
C ALA A 32 -16.26 -4.78 53.68
N LEU A 33 -15.61 -5.27 52.61
CA LEU A 33 -14.18 -5.59 52.62
C LEU A 33 -13.32 -4.36 52.93
N THR A 34 -12.43 -4.54 53.91
CA THR A 34 -11.35 -3.61 54.27
C THR A 34 -9.98 -4.18 53.88
N ASN A 35 -9.85 -5.50 53.82
CA ASN A 35 -8.63 -6.19 53.43
C ASN A 35 -8.93 -7.20 52.31
N LEU A 36 -8.23 -7.08 51.18
CA LEU A 36 -8.32 -8.01 50.07
C LEU A 36 -6.93 -8.38 49.55
N GLU A 37 -6.61 -9.67 49.60
CA GLU A 37 -5.37 -10.20 49.05
C GLU A 37 -5.66 -11.02 47.78
N LEU A 38 -5.14 -10.58 46.64
CA LEU A 38 -5.33 -11.17 45.30
C LEU A 38 -4.01 -11.37 44.56
N ASN A 39 -2.88 -11.34 45.27
CA ASN A 39 -1.56 -11.54 44.69
C ASN A 39 -1.37 -12.95 44.09
N GLU A 40 -0.40 -13.11 43.19
CA GLU A 40 -0.02 -14.41 42.60
C GLU A 40 -1.23 -15.13 42.00
N ASN A 41 -1.90 -14.44 41.08
CA ASN A 41 -3.08 -14.91 40.35
C ASN A 41 -2.90 -14.60 38.85
N GLN A 42 -3.98 -14.67 38.08
CA GLN A 42 -3.98 -14.49 36.62
C GLN A 42 -4.88 -13.31 36.23
N LEU A 43 -4.92 -12.27 37.06
CA LEU A 43 -5.79 -11.12 36.86
C LEU A 43 -5.24 -10.19 35.78
N GLU A 44 -6.15 -9.75 34.91
CA GLU A 44 -5.93 -8.65 33.96
C GLU A 44 -6.98 -7.55 34.22
N ASP A 45 -8.26 -7.94 34.19
CA ASP A 45 -9.37 -7.05 34.54
C ASP A 45 -9.61 -7.04 36.06
N ILE A 46 -9.39 -5.87 36.65
CA ILE A 46 -9.66 -5.60 38.07
C ILE A 46 -10.77 -4.55 38.27
N SER A 47 -11.55 -4.24 37.23
CA SER A 47 -12.66 -3.29 37.30
C SER A 47 -13.67 -3.56 38.44
N PRO A 48 -13.98 -4.82 38.85
CA PRO A 48 -14.90 -5.08 39.96
C PRO A 48 -14.44 -4.52 41.32
N ILE A 49 -13.13 -4.28 41.50
CA ILE A 49 -12.56 -3.74 42.75
C ILE A 49 -13.08 -2.34 43.03
N SER A 50 -13.46 -1.56 42.01
CA SER A 50 -13.98 -0.19 42.18
C SER A 50 -15.23 -0.09 43.07
N ASN A 51 -15.96 -1.20 43.26
CA ASN A 51 -17.11 -1.28 44.16
C ASN A 51 -16.72 -1.41 45.65
N LEU A 52 -15.49 -1.82 45.94
CA LEU A 52 -15.01 -2.18 47.28
C LEU A 52 -14.46 -0.97 48.05
N LYS A 53 -15.25 0.10 48.13
CA LYS A 53 -14.84 1.44 48.62
C LYS A 53 -14.35 1.49 50.08
N ASN A 54 -14.51 0.41 50.84
CA ASN A 54 -14.02 0.30 52.22
C ASN A 54 -12.60 -0.27 52.35
N LEU A 55 -11.98 -0.68 51.24
CA LEU A 55 -10.62 -1.23 51.25
C LEU A 55 -9.60 -0.22 51.81
N THR A 56 -8.79 -0.72 52.75
CA THR A 56 -7.62 -0.05 53.31
C THR A 56 -6.33 -0.80 52.96
N TYR A 57 -6.42 -2.11 52.68
CA TYR A 57 -5.31 -2.97 52.30
C TYR A 57 -5.67 -3.77 51.04
N LEU A 58 -4.83 -3.68 50.01
CA LEU A 58 -5.00 -4.41 48.75
C LEU A 58 -3.66 -4.94 48.22
N THR A 59 -3.60 -6.25 47.96
CA THR A 59 -2.48 -6.88 47.22
C THR A 59 -2.97 -7.41 45.87
N LEU A 60 -2.20 -7.09 44.82
CA LEU A 60 -2.41 -7.44 43.42
C LEU A 60 -1.08 -7.85 42.76
N TYR A 61 0.00 -7.99 43.53
CA TYR A 61 1.32 -8.27 43.00
C TYR A 61 1.40 -9.67 42.34
N PHE A 62 2.30 -9.86 41.38
CA PHE A 62 2.35 -11.08 40.53
C PHE A 62 1.01 -11.39 39.85
N ASN A 63 0.54 -10.47 39.01
CA ASN A 63 -0.61 -10.65 38.11
C ASN A 63 -0.25 -10.13 36.70
N ASN A 64 -1.22 -9.99 35.80
CA ASN A 64 -1.05 -9.50 34.43
C ASN A 64 -1.70 -8.13 34.20
N ILE A 65 -1.89 -7.33 35.25
CA ILE A 65 -2.67 -6.08 35.22
C ILE A 65 -1.90 -5.00 34.46
N SER A 66 -2.54 -4.39 33.46
CA SER A 66 -2.03 -3.21 32.77
C SER A 66 -2.78 -1.93 33.16
N ASP A 67 -4.07 -2.02 33.46
CA ASP A 67 -4.90 -0.91 33.90
C ASP A 67 -5.11 -0.95 35.42
N ILE A 68 -4.43 -0.05 36.13
CA ILE A 68 -4.56 0.11 37.59
C ILE A 68 -5.66 1.11 37.97
N SER A 69 -6.30 1.79 37.01
CA SER A 69 -7.27 2.85 37.28
C SER A 69 -8.47 2.48 38.15
N PRO A 70 -8.97 1.22 38.20
CA PRO A 70 -10.08 0.85 39.08
C PRO A 70 -9.83 1.12 40.57
N VAL A 71 -8.56 1.11 41.03
CA VAL A 71 -8.24 1.39 42.43
C VAL A 71 -8.38 2.86 42.82
N SER A 72 -8.44 3.78 41.85
CA SER A 72 -8.53 5.23 42.11
C SER A 72 -9.76 5.65 42.93
N SER A 73 -10.82 4.85 42.87
CA SER A 73 -12.05 5.05 43.64
C SER A 73 -11.93 4.67 45.13
N LEU A 74 -10.87 3.93 45.50
CA LEU A 74 -10.63 3.41 46.85
C LEU A 74 -9.96 4.46 47.74
N THR A 75 -10.62 5.59 47.96
CA THR A 75 -10.03 6.74 48.68
C THR A 75 -9.58 6.44 50.12
N LYS A 76 -10.04 5.32 50.73
CA LYS A 76 -9.60 4.85 52.06
C LYS A 76 -8.33 4.00 52.04
N LEU A 77 -7.82 3.68 50.85
CA LEU A 77 -6.68 2.78 50.68
C LEU A 77 -5.43 3.35 51.34
N GLN A 78 -4.78 2.51 52.14
CA GLN A 78 -3.58 2.84 52.90
C GLN A 78 -2.36 2.06 52.41
N ARG A 79 -2.57 0.80 52.05
CA ARG A 79 -1.51 -0.07 51.52
C ARG A 79 -1.94 -0.68 50.20
N LEU A 80 -1.10 -0.49 49.19
CA LEU A 80 -1.33 -0.95 47.84
C LEU A 80 -0.04 -1.59 47.30
N PHE A 81 -0.14 -2.87 46.96
CA PHE A 81 0.97 -3.66 46.43
C PHE A 81 0.57 -4.26 45.09
N PHE A 82 1.20 -3.83 43.99
CA PHE A 82 0.95 -4.34 42.64
C PHE A 82 2.26 -4.53 41.87
N TYR A 83 3.37 -4.79 42.57
CA TYR A 83 4.62 -5.13 41.93
C TYR A 83 4.50 -6.41 41.06
N ASN A 84 5.34 -6.56 40.04
CA ASN A 84 5.24 -7.66 39.06
C ASN A 84 3.88 -7.68 38.34
N ASN A 85 3.60 -6.59 37.62
CA ASN A 85 2.45 -6.42 36.72
C ASN A 85 2.92 -5.69 35.43
N LYS A 86 2.00 -5.21 34.60
CA LYS A 86 2.26 -4.54 33.32
C LYS A 86 1.78 -3.08 33.33
N VAL A 87 1.74 -2.44 34.51
CA VAL A 87 1.20 -1.09 34.66
C VAL A 87 2.22 -0.07 34.15
N SER A 88 1.83 0.75 33.19
CA SER A 88 2.66 1.86 32.67
C SER A 88 2.16 3.23 33.14
N ASP A 89 0.85 3.40 33.27
CA ASP A 89 0.21 4.63 33.70
C ASP A 89 -0.28 4.54 35.15
N VAL A 90 0.22 5.46 35.99
CA VAL A 90 -0.16 5.61 37.40
C VAL A 90 -0.87 6.93 37.69
N SER A 91 -1.32 7.65 36.65
CA SER A 91 -2.07 8.91 36.74
C SER A 91 -3.25 8.82 37.71
N SER A 92 -3.98 7.71 37.63
CA SER A 92 -5.15 7.41 38.46
C SER A 92 -4.87 7.33 39.97
N LEU A 93 -3.61 7.09 40.37
CA LEU A 93 -3.22 6.96 41.78
C LEU A 93 -3.12 8.31 42.50
N ALA A 94 -3.07 9.43 41.77
CA ALA A 94 -2.94 10.77 42.35
C ALA A 94 -4.02 11.11 43.40
N ASN A 95 -5.20 10.48 43.30
CA ASN A 95 -6.34 10.69 44.20
C ASN A 95 -6.26 9.88 45.51
N LEU A 96 -5.32 8.95 45.65
CA LEU A 96 -5.21 8.05 46.79
C LEU A 96 -4.38 8.66 47.93
N THR A 97 -4.77 9.85 48.38
CA THR A 97 -4.02 10.68 49.35
C THR A 97 -3.84 10.04 50.73
N ASN A 98 -4.53 8.92 51.02
CA ASN A 98 -4.40 8.15 52.26
C ASN A 98 -3.35 7.03 52.19
N ILE A 99 -2.74 6.78 51.03
CA ILE A 99 -1.70 5.76 50.88
C ILE A 99 -0.50 6.10 51.76
N ASN A 100 -0.07 5.11 52.55
CA ASN A 100 1.16 5.12 53.33
C ASN A 100 2.18 4.07 52.85
N TRP A 101 1.73 2.99 52.20
CA TRP A 101 2.61 1.98 51.60
C TRP A 101 2.23 1.74 50.14
N LEU A 102 3.14 2.10 49.23
CA LEU A 102 3.00 1.89 47.80
C LEU A 102 4.15 1.00 47.30
N SER A 103 3.84 -0.19 46.79
CA SER A 103 4.82 -1.08 46.17
C SER A 103 4.42 -1.42 44.74
N ALA A 104 5.20 -0.93 43.79
CA ALA A 104 4.92 -0.96 42.35
C ALA A 104 6.18 -1.30 41.52
N GLY A 105 7.18 -1.95 42.13
CA GLY A 105 8.36 -2.43 41.40
C GLY A 105 8.00 -3.45 40.32
N HIS A 106 8.90 -3.74 39.37
CA HIS A 106 8.63 -4.68 38.28
C HIS A 106 7.31 -4.40 37.53
N ASN A 107 7.12 -3.14 37.14
CA ASN A 107 6.05 -2.69 36.24
C ASN A 107 6.67 -1.99 35.01
N GLN A 108 5.91 -1.15 34.32
CA GLN A 108 6.32 -0.43 33.11
C GLN A 108 6.25 1.10 33.33
N ILE A 109 6.44 1.55 34.57
CA ILE A 109 6.23 2.95 34.96
C ILE A 109 7.43 3.79 34.47
N SER A 110 7.14 4.85 33.72
CA SER A 110 8.15 5.79 33.21
C SER A 110 8.02 7.22 33.76
N ASP A 111 6.87 7.58 34.35
CA ASP A 111 6.59 8.93 34.84
C ASP A 111 6.05 8.89 36.29
N LEU A 112 6.79 9.49 37.22
CA LEU A 112 6.41 9.54 38.64
C LEU A 112 5.63 10.81 39.02
N THR A 113 5.42 11.75 38.10
CA THR A 113 4.72 13.01 38.42
C THR A 113 3.32 12.83 39.03
N PRO A 114 2.52 11.81 38.68
CA PRO A 114 1.23 11.59 39.35
C PRO A 114 1.32 11.33 40.85
N LEU A 115 2.47 10.84 41.32
CA LEU A 115 2.67 10.43 42.71
C LEU A 115 3.13 11.60 43.60
N ALA A 116 3.42 12.77 43.03
CA ALA A 116 4.04 13.90 43.73
C ALA A 116 3.30 14.35 44.99
N ASN A 117 1.96 14.26 44.97
CA ASN A 117 1.12 14.73 46.06
C ASN A 117 0.79 13.64 47.09
N LEU A 118 1.29 12.41 46.94
CA LEU A 118 1.08 11.29 47.87
C LEU A 118 2.01 11.38 49.09
N THR A 119 2.01 12.53 49.76
CA THR A 119 2.98 12.89 50.81
C THR A 119 2.83 12.10 52.12
N ARG A 120 1.77 11.28 52.25
CA ARG A 120 1.57 10.36 53.39
C ARG A 120 2.33 9.04 53.27
N ILE A 121 2.97 8.79 52.13
CA ILE A 121 3.80 7.61 51.91
C ILE A 121 4.93 7.55 52.97
N THR A 122 5.08 6.40 53.60
CA THR A 122 6.17 6.06 54.52
C THR A 122 6.98 4.85 54.05
N GLN A 123 6.43 4.06 53.12
CA GLN A 123 7.08 2.92 52.50
C GLN A 123 6.82 2.95 50.98
N LEU A 124 7.88 2.89 50.19
CA LEU A 124 7.82 3.06 48.74
C LEU A 124 8.68 1.99 48.04
N GLY A 125 8.14 1.40 46.98
CA GLY A 125 8.86 0.47 46.10
C GLY A 125 8.60 0.81 44.64
N LEU A 126 9.64 1.22 43.90
CA LEU A 126 9.54 1.56 42.47
C LEU A 126 10.66 0.92 41.62
N ASN A 127 11.39 -0.05 42.19
CA ASN A 127 12.56 -0.64 41.54
C ASN A 127 12.17 -1.48 40.31
N ASP A 128 13.13 -1.61 39.41
CA ASP A 128 13.19 -2.64 38.36
C ASP A 128 12.02 -2.63 37.38
N GLN A 129 11.64 -1.44 36.93
CA GLN A 129 10.71 -1.28 35.81
C GLN A 129 11.32 -1.82 34.52
N ALA A 130 10.49 -2.28 33.59
CA ALA A 130 10.96 -2.66 32.26
C ALA A 130 9.88 -2.47 31.21
N TRP A 131 10.22 -1.86 30.08
CA TRP A 131 9.33 -1.81 28.91
C TRP A 131 10.11 -1.82 27.61
N THR A 132 9.39 -2.18 26.53
CA THR A 132 9.89 -2.15 25.17
C THR A 132 9.18 -1.04 24.42
N ASN A 133 9.95 -0.12 23.84
CA ASN A 133 9.42 0.94 22.98
C ASN A 133 8.86 0.37 21.67
N ALA A 134 8.07 1.18 20.97
CA ALA A 134 7.77 0.89 19.57
C ALA A 134 9.08 0.80 18.76
N PRO A 135 9.24 -0.17 17.84
CA PRO A 135 10.44 -0.28 17.03
C PRO A 135 10.69 0.97 16.17
N VAL A 136 11.96 1.32 15.96
CA VAL A 136 12.38 2.37 15.03
C VAL A 136 13.27 1.80 13.94
N ASN A 137 13.44 2.54 12.84
CA ASN A 137 14.30 2.10 11.75
C ASN A 137 15.77 2.11 12.19
N TYR A 138 16.52 1.05 11.89
CA TYR A 138 17.97 1.08 12.06
C TYR A 138 18.58 2.16 11.17
N LYS A 139 19.50 2.93 11.74
CA LYS A 139 20.41 3.84 11.05
C LYS A 139 21.78 3.70 11.71
N ALA A 140 22.84 4.08 11.01
CA ALA A 140 24.17 4.15 11.64
C ALA A 140 24.16 5.14 12.83
N ASN A 141 23.33 6.19 12.77
CA ASN A 141 23.13 7.11 13.88
C ASN A 141 21.65 7.05 14.29
N VAL A 142 21.37 6.41 15.42
CA VAL A 142 20.03 6.31 16.01
C VAL A 142 19.93 7.28 17.18
N SER A 143 18.80 7.98 17.29
CA SER A 143 18.49 8.86 18.42
C SER A 143 17.04 8.64 18.85
N ILE A 144 16.82 8.48 20.16
CA ILE A 144 15.49 8.42 20.75
C ILE A 144 15.41 9.38 21.94
N PRO A 145 14.25 10.01 22.20
CA PRO A 145 14.08 10.85 23.37
C PRO A 145 14.03 10.01 24.65
N ASN A 146 14.66 10.49 25.70
CA ASN A 146 14.46 10.00 27.06
C ASN A 146 13.08 10.43 27.56
N THR A 147 12.31 9.47 28.05
CA THR A 147 10.94 9.70 28.56
C THR A 147 10.83 9.49 30.07
N VAL A 148 11.92 9.13 30.75
CA VAL A 148 11.90 8.78 32.16
C VAL A 148 11.86 10.03 33.02
N LYS A 149 10.79 10.23 33.78
CA LYS A 149 10.57 11.43 34.60
C LYS A 149 10.52 11.10 36.08
N ASN A 150 11.25 11.91 36.86
CA ASN A 150 11.14 11.91 38.30
C ASN A 150 9.83 12.59 38.75
N VAL A 151 9.53 12.51 40.04
CA VAL A 151 8.37 13.10 40.71
C VAL A 151 8.25 14.61 40.52
N THR A 152 9.38 15.31 40.27
CA THR A 152 9.42 16.74 39.98
C THR A 152 9.07 17.09 38.53
N GLY A 153 8.97 16.08 37.66
CA GLY A 153 8.83 16.24 36.21
C GLY A 153 10.14 16.35 35.44
N ALA A 154 11.28 16.44 36.13
CA ALA A 154 12.60 16.45 35.49
C ALA A 154 12.94 15.07 34.89
N LEU A 155 13.65 15.06 33.75
CA LEU A 155 14.15 13.84 33.16
C LEU A 155 15.24 13.20 34.04
N ILE A 156 15.20 11.87 34.13
CA ILE A 156 16.24 11.09 34.80
C ILE A 156 17.24 10.65 33.75
N ALA A 157 18.48 11.14 33.85
CA ALA A 157 19.55 10.72 32.94
C ALA A 157 19.77 9.20 33.01
N PRO A 158 20.06 8.53 31.88
CA PRO A 158 20.39 7.10 31.88
C PRO A 158 21.58 6.79 32.79
N ALA A 159 21.49 5.68 33.53
CA ALA A 159 22.57 5.14 34.35
C ALA A 159 23.59 4.35 33.49
N THR A 160 23.11 3.58 32.53
CA THR A 160 23.92 2.92 31.50
C THR A 160 23.21 2.97 30.15
N ILE A 161 23.97 2.92 29.07
CA ILE A 161 23.47 2.91 27.69
C ILE A 161 24.23 1.81 26.96
N SER A 162 23.53 0.91 26.27
CA SER A 162 24.13 -0.20 25.54
C SER A 162 24.94 0.30 24.32
N ASP A 163 25.75 -0.58 23.74
CA ASP A 163 26.39 -0.37 22.42
C ASP A 163 27.19 0.96 22.30
N GLY A 164 27.75 1.43 23.42
CA GLY A 164 28.53 2.67 23.47
C GLY A 164 27.70 3.94 23.25
N GLY A 165 26.39 3.90 23.46
CA GLY A 165 25.53 5.07 23.32
C GLY A 165 25.84 6.17 24.35
N SER A 166 25.37 7.38 24.05
CA SER A 166 25.60 8.59 24.84
C SER A 166 24.29 9.33 25.10
N TYR A 167 24.31 10.26 26.07
CA TYR A 167 23.15 11.05 26.44
C TYR A 167 23.49 12.54 26.39
N THR A 168 22.61 13.31 25.76
CA THR A 168 22.57 14.78 25.86
C THR A 168 21.11 15.15 25.90
N GLU A 169 20.66 15.67 27.05
CA GLU A 169 19.23 15.90 27.30
C GLU A 169 18.56 16.67 26.14
N PRO A 170 17.45 16.16 25.58
CA PRO A 170 16.66 15.01 26.06
C PRO A 170 17.02 13.66 25.41
N ASP A 171 17.98 13.61 24.51
CA ASP A 171 18.16 12.49 23.59
C ASP A 171 19.24 11.49 24.02
N ILE A 172 18.95 10.23 23.73
CA ILE A 172 19.88 9.10 23.85
C ILE A 172 20.28 8.72 22.44
N THR A 173 21.59 8.67 22.17
CA THR A 173 22.14 8.51 20.83
C THR A 173 23.10 7.34 20.74
N TRP A 174 23.05 6.59 19.63
CA TRP A 174 23.96 5.50 19.32
C TRP A 174 24.59 5.70 17.94
N ASN A 175 25.89 5.40 17.85
CA ASN A 175 26.60 5.24 16.58
C ASN A 175 26.90 3.76 16.36
N LEU A 176 26.11 3.12 15.51
CA LEU A 176 26.08 1.68 15.28
C LEU A 176 26.76 1.36 13.94
N PRO A 177 27.99 0.81 13.94
CA PRO A 177 28.75 0.55 12.70
C PRO A 177 28.14 -0.59 11.86
N SER A 178 27.37 -1.47 12.49
CA SER A 178 26.69 -2.59 11.87
C SER A 178 25.29 -2.74 12.47
N TYR A 179 24.41 -3.39 11.70
CA TYR A 179 23.05 -3.68 12.17
C TYR A 179 23.05 -4.46 13.48
N THR A 180 22.25 -3.97 14.43
CA THR A 180 21.79 -4.69 15.61
C THR A 180 20.26 -4.62 15.64
N ASN A 181 19.63 -5.65 16.18
CA ASN A 181 18.17 -5.75 16.26
C ASN A 181 17.57 -4.93 17.41
N GLU A 182 18.37 -4.54 18.40
CA GLU A 182 17.95 -3.69 19.50
C GLU A 182 19.12 -2.94 20.13
N VAL A 183 18.78 -1.84 20.79
CA VAL A 183 19.62 -1.12 21.75
C VAL A 183 18.81 -0.92 23.04
N SER A 184 19.48 -0.58 24.14
CA SER A 184 18.81 -0.37 25.42
C SER A 184 19.52 0.65 26.30
N TYR A 185 18.82 1.13 27.31
CA TYR A 185 19.41 1.92 28.39
C TYR A 185 18.76 1.58 29.71
N THR A 186 19.44 1.92 30.81
CA THR A 186 18.90 1.80 32.16
C THR A 186 18.80 3.16 32.83
N PHE A 187 17.99 3.26 33.86
CA PHE A 187 17.98 4.39 34.78
C PHE A 187 17.97 3.86 36.22
N SER A 188 18.52 4.65 37.15
CA SER A 188 18.55 4.30 38.57
C SER A 188 18.71 5.56 39.40
N GLN A 189 17.61 6.02 39.98
CA GLN A 189 17.54 7.28 40.73
C GLN A 189 16.89 7.05 42.09
N PRO A 190 17.62 7.28 43.21
CA PRO A 190 16.99 7.37 44.53
C PRO A 190 15.92 8.46 44.55
N VAL A 191 14.75 8.14 45.09
CA VAL A 191 13.60 9.06 45.17
C VAL A 191 12.91 8.90 46.52
N THR A 192 12.39 10.01 47.05
CA THR A 192 11.58 10.05 48.26
C THR A 192 10.28 10.78 48.00
N ILE A 193 9.16 10.17 48.41
CA ILE A 193 7.83 10.77 48.39
C ILE A 193 7.27 10.68 49.82
N GLY A 194 6.96 11.81 50.43
CA GLY A 194 6.66 11.87 51.86
C GLY A 194 7.87 11.45 52.69
N LYS A 195 7.76 10.30 53.37
CA LYS A 195 8.84 9.66 54.14
C LYS A 195 9.30 8.32 53.55
N GLY A 196 8.65 7.83 52.49
CA GLY A 196 9.05 6.59 51.84
C GLY A 196 10.16 6.84 50.83
N THR A 197 11.25 6.09 50.96
CA THR A 197 12.40 6.17 50.08
C THR A 197 12.52 4.87 49.28
N THR A 198 12.89 4.98 48.02
CA THR A 198 13.15 3.84 47.12
C THR A 198 14.18 4.23 46.07
N THR A 199 14.57 3.28 45.23
CA THR A 199 15.23 3.56 43.95
C THR A 199 14.20 3.40 42.85
N PHE A 200 13.98 4.45 42.07
CA PHE A 200 13.26 4.32 40.80
C PHE A 200 14.28 3.89 39.76
N SER A 201 14.23 2.61 39.39
CA SER A 201 15.14 2.00 38.44
C SER A 201 14.39 1.24 37.36
N GLY A 202 15.04 1.02 36.24
CA GLY A 202 14.51 0.16 35.20
C GLY A 202 15.37 0.06 33.96
N THR A 203 14.90 -0.77 33.04
CA THR A 203 15.52 -1.04 31.74
C THR A 203 14.55 -0.71 30.62
N VAL A 204 15.02 0.01 29.60
CA VAL A 204 14.24 0.38 28.43
C VAL A 204 14.87 -0.26 27.21
N THR A 205 14.08 -1.08 26.51
CA THR A 205 14.51 -1.73 25.26
C THR A 205 13.95 -0.98 24.06
N GLN A 206 14.81 -0.65 23.10
CA GLN A 206 14.46 -0.03 21.83
C GLN A 206 14.77 -1.00 20.68
N PRO A 207 13.75 -1.67 20.11
CA PRO A 207 13.94 -2.50 18.92
C PRO A 207 14.29 -1.64 17.71
N LEU A 208 15.18 -2.17 16.85
CA LEU A 208 15.61 -1.56 15.60
C LEU A 208 15.25 -2.46 14.42
N LYS A 209 14.62 -1.88 13.39
CA LYS A 209 14.19 -2.59 12.19
C LYS A 209 15.23 -2.52 11.08
N ALA A 210 15.59 -3.67 10.50
CA ALA A 210 16.40 -3.73 9.30
C ALA A 210 15.55 -3.33 8.09
N ILE A 211 15.86 -2.18 7.48
CA ILE A 211 15.12 -1.65 6.33
C ILE A 211 16.07 -1.49 5.16
N PHE A 212 15.60 -1.92 3.99
CA PHE A 212 16.35 -1.92 2.75
C PHE A 212 15.54 -1.25 1.64
N ASN A 213 16.23 -0.74 0.64
CA ASN A 213 15.61 -0.10 -0.50
C ASN A 213 15.24 -1.13 -1.57
N VAL A 214 13.98 -1.07 -2.02
CA VAL A 214 13.60 -1.63 -3.32
C VAL A 214 13.44 -0.49 -4.32
N LYS A 215 14.16 -0.60 -5.43
CA LYS A 215 14.11 0.34 -6.55
C LYS A 215 13.31 -0.28 -7.68
N PHE A 216 12.21 0.36 -8.06
CA PHE A 216 11.39 -0.02 -9.19
C PHE A 216 11.74 0.81 -10.42
N HIS A 217 12.13 0.12 -11.49
CA HIS A 217 12.57 0.70 -12.75
C HIS A 217 11.52 0.50 -13.85
N VAL A 218 11.05 1.59 -14.46
CA VAL A 218 10.08 1.57 -15.57
C VAL A 218 10.55 2.54 -16.66
N ASP A 219 10.90 2.02 -17.84
CA ASP A 219 11.33 2.82 -19.00
C ASP A 219 12.37 3.91 -18.65
N GLY A 220 13.37 3.56 -17.83
CA GLY A 220 14.45 4.46 -17.41
C GLY A 220 14.13 5.39 -16.24
N LYS A 221 12.91 5.35 -15.69
CA LYS A 221 12.53 6.05 -14.45
C LYS A 221 12.67 5.12 -13.24
N GLU A 222 13.21 5.64 -12.15
CA GLU A 222 13.38 4.93 -10.87
C GLU A 222 12.41 5.49 -9.82
N THR A 223 11.80 4.61 -9.04
CA THR A 223 11.14 4.96 -7.78
C THR A 223 11.65 4.06 -6.66
N THR A 224 11.82 4.60 -5.46
CA THR A 224 12.38 3.87 -4.31
C THR A 224 11.33 3.71 -3.23
N LYS A 225 11.26 2.52 -2.64
CA LYS A 225 10.52 2.27 -1.40
C LYS A 225 11.42 1.60 -0.38
N GLU A 226 11.24 1.97 0.87
CA GLU A 226 11.88 1.34 2.02
C GLU A 226 10.99 0.21 2.55
N VAL A 227 11.56 -0.98 2.75
CA VAL A 227 10.84 -2.16 3.25
C VAL A 227 11.66 -2.88 4.31
N GLU A 228 11.01 -3.31 5.37
CA GLU A 228 11.64 -4.11 6.44
C GLU A 228 11.98 -5.52 5.93
N ALA A 229 13.18 -5.99 6.24
CA ALA A 229 13.65 -7.32 5.84
C ALA A 229 12.71 -8.41 6.35
N GLY A 230 12.43 -9.40 5.51
CA GLY A 230 11.50 -10.49 5.80
C GLY A 230 10.03 -10.17 5.54
N ASN A 231 9.65 -8.92 5.28
CA ASN A 231 8.29 -8.55 4.91
C ASN A 231 8.05 -8.68 3.40
N LEU A 232 6.79 -8.90 3.01
CA LEU A 232 6.38 -8.88 1.61
C LEU A 232 6.35 -7.43 1.09
N LEU A 233 6.68 -7.27 -0.19
CA LEU A 233 6.56 -5.99 -0.87
C LEU A 233 5.11 -5.77 -1.30
N THR A 234 4.60 -4.54 -1.20
CA THR A 234 3.34 -4.17 -1.85
C THR A 234 3.60 -3.93 -3.34
N GLU A 235 2.95 -4.71 -4.20
CA GLU A 235 3.05 -4.55 -5.64
C GLU A 235 2.67 -3.11 -6.05
N PRO A 236 3.52 -2.39 -6.81
CA PRO A 236 3.19 -1.07 -7.31
C PRO A 236 2.08 -1.15 -8.38
N ALA A 237 1.48 -0.01 -8.72
CA ALA A 237 0.54 0.04 -9.83
C ALA A 237 1.21 -0.47 -11.12
N LYS A 238 0.49 -1.32 -11.85
CA LYS A 238 0.99 -1.92 -13.09
C LYS A 238 1.33 -0.80 -14.09
N PRO A 239 2.58 -0.72 -14.56
CA PRO A 239 2.95 0.31 -15.52
C PRO A 239 2.28 0.02 -16.88
N VAL A 240 1.98 1.10 -17.62
CA VAL A 240 1.35 1.02 -18.94
C VAL A 240 2.32 1.54 -19.98
N LYS A 241 2.45 0.79 -21.08
CA LYS A 241 3.28 1.14 -22.22
C LYS A 241 2.49 0.85 -23.50
N GLU A 242 2.29 1.89 -24.31
CA GLU A 242 1.50 1.77 -25.55
C GLU A 242 2.06 0.66 -26.45
N GLY A 243 1.16 -0.16 -27.01
CA GLY A 243 1.54 -1.25 -27.90
C GLY A 243 2.22 -2.44 -27.22
N HIS A 244 2.28 -2.48 -25.89
CA HIS A 244 2.91 -3.57 -25.14
C HIS A 244 2.02 -4.08 -24.01
N THR A 245 2.24 -5.34 -23.61
CA THR A 245 1.62 -5.97 -22.44
C THR A 245 2.63 -6.08 -21.31
N PHE A 246 2.26 -5.61 -20.11
CA PHE A 246 3.10 -5.75 -18.91
C PHE A 246 3.19 -7.21 -18.46
N VAL A 247 4.41 -7.74 -18.40
CA VAL A 247 4.69 -9.15 -18.06
C VAL A 247 4.89 -9.33 -16.56
N GLY A 248 5.54 -8.38 -15.90
CA GLY A 248 5.85 -8.43 -14.48
C GLY A 248 7.08 -7.62 -14.09
N TRP A 249 7.43 -7.73 -12.81
CA TRP A 249 8.65 -7.17 -12.23
C TRP A 249 9.71 -8.25 -12.13
N PHE A 250 10.95 -7.95 -12.53
CA PHE A 250 12.06 -8.89 -12.58
C PHE A 250 13.30 -8.32 -11.91
N ASP A 251 14.18 -9.16 -11.39
CA ASP A 251 15.45 -8.76 -10.77
C ASP A 251 16.51 -8.24 -11.77
N ALA A 252 16.26 -8.36 -13.07
CA ALA A 252 17.13 -7.89 -14.14
C ALA A 252 16.36 -7.07 -15.20
N GLN A 253 17.07 -6.16 -15.87
CA GLN A 253 16.49 -5.29 -16.90
C GLN A 253 15.93 -6.09 -18.10
N THR A 254 16.59 -7.20 -18.46
CA THR A 254 16.12 -8.16 -19.47
C THR A 254 16.24 -9.58 -18.92
N GLY A 255 15.18 -10.39 -19.06
CA GLY A 255 15.15 -11.74 -18.49
C GLY A 255 15.09 -11.74 -16.95
N GLY A 256 15.90 -12.58 -16.30
CA GLY A 256 15.95 -12.67 -14.84
C GLY A 256 14.78 -13.42 -14.21
N THR A 257 14.70 -13.36 -12.88
CA THR A 257 13.67 -14.00 -12.09
C THR A 257 12.52 -13.04 -11.86
N LYS A 258 11.30 -13.48 -12.17
CA LYS A 258 10.08 -12.71 -11.90
C LYS A 258 9.86 -12.65 -10.39
N TRP A 259 9.78 -11.43 -9.85
CA TRP A 259 9.45 -11.20 -8.45
C TRP A 259 7.97 -11.54 -8.19
N ASN A 260 7.73 -12.36 -7.18
CA ASN A 260 6.40 -12.74 -6.73
C ASN A 260 6.05 -12.02 -5.43
N PHE A 261 5.23 -10.96 -5.54
CA PHE A 261 4.80 -10.15 -4.39
C PHE A 261 3.97 -10.90 -3.34
N SER A 262 3.52 -12.13 -3.62
CA SER A 262 2.80 -12.96 -2.65
C SER A 262 3.69 -13.88 -1.82
N THR A 263 4.92 -14.15 -2.27
CA THR A 263 5.83 -15.12 -1.62
C THR A 263 7.20 -14.55 -1.31
N ASP A 264 7.70 -13.65 -2.15
CA ASP A 264 9.06 -13.17 -2.07
C ASP A 264 9.16 -12.05 -1.03
N LYS A 265 10.04 -12.27 -0.06
CA LYS A 265 10.26 -11.39 1.07
C LYS A 265 11.47 -10.49 0.81
N MET A 266 11.45 -9.29 1.37
CA MET A 266 12.55 -8.35 1.29
C MET A 266 13.83 -8.99 1.89
N PRO A 267 14.94 -9.09 1.13
CA PRO A 267 16.18 -9.66 1.64
C PRO A 267 16.92 -8.65 2.53
N THR A 268 18.06 -9.07 3.08
CA THR A 268 18.92 -8.22 3.91
C THR A 268 19.89 -7.34 3.11
N ASN A 269 19.44 -6.87 1.95
CA ASN A 269 20.19 -5.98 1.05
C ASN A 269 19.22 -5.22 0.15
N ASP A 270 19.69 -4.10 -0.40
CA ASP A 270 18.93 -3.34 -1.41
C ASP A 270 18.73 -4.17 -2.69
N ILE A 271 17.56 -4.05 -3.32
CA ILE A 271 17.22 -4.77 -4.55
C ILE A 271 16.71 -3.81 -5.63
N ASN A 272 16.86 -4.23 -6.89
CA ASN A 272 16.31 -3.55 -8.04
C ASN A 272 15.29 -4.47 -8.72
N LEU A 273 14.13 -3.93 -9.06
CA LEU A 273 13.07 -4.60 -9.81
C LEU A 273 12.76 -3.80 -11.07
N TYR A 274 12.75 -4.48 -12.21
CA TYR A 274 12.56 -3.90 -13.53
C TYR A 274 11.23 -4.36 -14.12
N ALA A 275 10.44 -3.42 -14.60
CA ALA A 275 9.22 -3.71 -15.34
C ALA A 275 9.58 -4.26 -16.73
N GLN A 276 9.09 -5.46 -17.06
CA GLN A 276 9.26 -6.05 -18.39
C GLN A 276 7.94 -6.12 -19.14
N PHE A 277 8.03 -5.96 -20.46
CA PHE A 277 6.90 -5.86 -21.37
C PHE A 277 7.10 -6.76 -22.60
N SER A 278 6.02 -7.38 -23.07
CA SER A 278 5.99 -8.06 -24.37
C SER A 278 5.36 -7.14 -25.42
N ILE A 279 5.94 -7.07 -26.61
CA ILE A 279 5.36 -6.33 -27.73
C ILE A 279 4.04 -6.99 -28.14
N ASN A 280 3.00 -6.18 -28.36
CA ASN A 280 1.70 -6.67 -28.84
C ASN A 280 1.72 -6.74 -30.36
N SER A 281 0.94 -7.68 -30.92
CA SER A 281 0.66 -7.74 -32.35
C SER A 281 -0.77 -7.31 -32.64
N TYR A 282 -0.96 -6.71 -33.81
CA TYR A 282 -2.24 -6.19 -34.27
C TYR A 282 -2.53 -6.66 -35.68
N THR A 283 -3.80 -6.74 -36.02
CA THR A 283 -4.26 -7.21 -37.33
C THR A 283 -4.60 -6.04 -38.24
N ALA A 284 -4.04 -6.04 -39.44
CA ALA A 284 -4.47 -5.20 -40.55
C ALA A 284 -5.33 -6.02 -41.51
N THR A 285 -6.55 -5.57 -41.77
CA THR A 285 -7.48 -6.17 -42.71
C THR A 285 -7.46 -5.40 -44.02
N PHE A 286 -7.26 -6.08 -45.15
CA PHE A 286 -7.31 -5.53 -46.49
C PHE A 286 -8.68 -5.85 -47.10
N ASP A 287 -9.53 -4.84 -47.25
CA ASP A 287 -10.88 -4.96 -47.81
C ASP A 287 -10.90 -4.54 -49.28
N ASN A 288 -11.23 -5.48 -50.15
CA ASN A 288 -11.51 -5.23 -51.56
C ASN A 288 -12.99 -5.49 -51.88
N ASP A 289 -13.81 -4.45 -51.81
CA ASP A 289 -15.25 -4.50 -52.07
C ASP A 289 -15.98 -5.60 -51.28
N GLY A 290 -15.59 -5.80 -50.02
CA GLY A 290 -16.16 -6.81 -49.11
C GLY A 290 -15.43 -8.15 -49.11
N VAL A 291 -14.47 -8.37 -50.02
CA VAL A 291 -13.57 -9.52 -49.98
C VAL A 291 -12.32 -9.16 -49.18
N THR A 292 -12.11 -9.81 -48.04
CA THR A 292 -11.06 -9.43 -47.09
C THR A 292 -9.91 -10.43 -47.00
N THR A 293 -8.69 -9.93 -46.89
CA THR A 293 -7.52 -10.68 -46.38
C THR A 293 -6.93 -9.97 -45.16
N SER A 294 -5.99 -10.59 -44.45
CA SER A 294 -5.40 -9.96 -43.26
C SER A 294 -3.95 -10.34 -43.04
N GLN A 295 -3.20 -9.45 -42.38
CA GLN A 295 -1.87 -9.71 -41.84
C GLN A 295 -1.84 -9.32 -40.37
N THR A 296 -1.07 -10.06 -39.57
CA THR A 296 -0.79 -9.72 -38.17
C THR A 296 0.68 -9.34 -38.07
N VAL A 297 0.95 -8.16 -37.54
CA VAL A 297 2.30 -7.61 -37.38
C VAL A 297 2.43 -7.00 -36.00
N ASP A 298 3.63 -7.07 -35.44
CA ASP A 298 3.95 -6.45 -34.16
C ASP A 298 3.74 -4.93 -34.22
N TYR A 299 3.43 -4.34 -33.07
CA TYR A 299 3.37 -2.90 -32.91
C TYR A 299 4.61 -2.22 -33.51
N GLN A 300 4.42 -1.14 -34.24
CA GLN A 300 5.49 -0.42 -34.95
C GLN A 300 6.18 -1.19 -36.09
N GLY A 301 5.77 -2.43 -36.38
CA GLY A 301 6.22 -3.19 -37.54
C GLY A 301 5.60 -2.69 -38.86
N LEU A 302 6.20 -3.09 -39.98
CA LEU A 302 5.72 -2.75 -41.32
C LEU A 302 4.83 -3.87 -41.88
N LEU A 303 3.75 -3.49 -42.55
CA LEU A 303 2.91 -4.43 -43.30
C LEU A 303 3.58 -4.79 -44.62
N GLN A 304 3.36 -6.02 -45.08
CA GLN A 304 3.71 -6.41 -46.44
C GLN A 304 2.61 -5.96 -47.40
N GLU A 305 2.96 -5.28 -48.48
CA GLU A 305 1.97 -4.87 -49.49
C GLU A 305 1.32 -6.12 -50.13
N PRO A 306 -0.01 -6.27 -50.08
CA PRO A 306 -0.68 -7.39 -50.72
C PRO A 306 -0.68 -7.19 -52.24
N THR A 307 -0.86 -8.29 -52.99
CA THR A 307 -0.97 -8.22 -54.44
C THR A 307 -2.10 -7.27 -54.85
N ALA A 308 -1.80 -6.36 -55.78
CA ALA A 308 -2.76 -5.37 -56.25
C ALA A 308 -4.02 -6.04 -56.81
N PRO A 309 -5.21 -5.74 -56.27
CA PRO A 309 -6.45 -6.36 -56.72
C PRO A 309 -6.86 -5.81 -58.10
N THR A 310 -7.39 -6.68 -58.96
CA THR A 310 -7.91 -6.30 -60.28
C THR A 310 -9.42 -6.13 -60.25
N LYS A 311 -9.92 -5.11 -60.96
CA LYS A 311 -11.36 -4.82 -61.09
C LYS A 311 -11.64 -4.36 -62.52
N GLU A 312 -12.53 -5.07 -63.23
CA GLU A 312 -12.83 -4.79 -64.64
C GLU A 312 -13.29 -3.35 -64.86
N GLY A 313 -12.65 -2.65 -65.79
CA GLY A 313 -12.98 -1.26 -66.13
C GLY A 313 -12.50 -0.22 -65.10
N TYR A 314 -11.69 -0.61 -64.12
CA TYR A 314 -11.11 0.30 -63.12
C TYR A 314 -9.58 0.13 -63.00
N THR A 315 -8.89 1.22 -62.63
CA THR A 315 -7.46 1.25 -62.27
C THR A 315 -7.31 1.31 -60.75
N PHE A 316 -6.52 0.41 -60.15
CA PHE A 316 -6.23 0.39 -58.72
C PHE A 316 -5.32 1.57 -58.32
N LYS A 317 -5.72 2.33 -57.29
CA LYS A 317 -4.99 3.50 -56.79
C LYS A 317 -4.11 3.23 -55.58
N GLY A 318 -4.39 2.17 -54.84
CA GLY A 318 -3.73 1.83 -53.58
C GLY A 318 -4.71 1.46 -52.48
N TRP A 319 -4.14 1.24 -51.30
CA TRP A 319 -4.84 0.93 -50.06
C TRP A 319 -4.98 2.19 -49.20
N TYR A 320 -6.17 2.44 -48.67
CA TYR A 320 -6.50 3.66 -47.91
C TYR A 320 -7.15 3.30 -46.58
N ASP A 321 -6.99 4.14 -45.56
CA ASP A 321 -7.58 3.91 -44.23
C ASP A 321 -9.10 4.13 -44.14
N ALA A 322 -9.73 4.57 -45.23
CA ALA A 322 -11.18 4.74 -45.35
C ALA A 322 -11.71 4.15 -46.66
N LYS A 323 -12.99 3.74 -46.64
CA LYS A 323 -13.66 3.14 -47.80
C LYS A 323 -13.77 4.08 -49.01
N THR A 324 -13.86 5.39 -48.75
CA THR A 324 -13.85 6.45 -49.76
C THR A 324 -13.01 7.61 -49.26
N GLY A 325 -12.03 8.07 -50.03
CA GLY A 325 -11.08 9.11 -49.59
C GLY A 325 -10.06 8.57 -48.57
N GLY A 326 -9.77 9.33 -47.51
CA GLY A 326 -8.78 8.92 -46.51
C GLY A 326 -7.33 9.04 -46.98
N ASP A 327 -6.42 8.58 -46.13
CA ASP A 327 -4.99 8.63 -46.36
C ASP A 327 -4.51 7.32 -46.99
N LYS A 328 -3.67 7.45 -48.02
CA LYS A 328 -3.05 6.30 -48.69
C LYS A 328 -2.03 5.68 -47.74
N TRP A 329 -2.17 4.39 -47.46
CA TRP A 329 -1.20 3.64 -46.67
C TRP A 329 0.11 3.48 -47.45
N ASP A 330 1.23 3.85 -46.82
CA ASP A 330 2.56 3.66 -47.37
C ASP A 330 3.23 2.44 -46.71
N PHE A 331 3.32 1.33 -47.43
CA PHE A 331 3.90 0.08 -46.92
C PHE A 331 5.40 0.18 -46.60
N ALA A 332 6.10 1.21 -47.10
CA ALA A 332 7.52 1.42 -46.80
C ALA A 332 7.75 2.18 -45.48
N THR A 333 6.80 3.02 -45.05
CA THR A 333 7.01 3.97 -43.93
C THR A 333 5.93 3.92 -42.85
N SER A 334 4.70 3.51 -43.20
CA SER A 334 3.58 3.46 -42.29
C SER A 334 3.71 2.26 -41.36
N LYS A 335 3.72 2.54 -40.06
CA LYS A 335 3.93 1.54 -39.01
C LYS A 335 2.62 1.10 -38.40
N MET A 336 2.55 -0.17 -38.00
CA MET A 336 1.36 -0.74 -37.37
C MET A 336 1.04 0.00 -36.06
N PRO A 337 -0.15 0.64 -35.94
CA PRO A 337 -0.53 1.35 -34.73
C PRO A 337 -0.93 0.39 -33.61
N ALA A 338 -1.16 0.91 -32.40
CA ALA A 338 -1.59 0.13 -31.24
C ALA A 338 -3.08 -0.26 -31.29
N LYS A 339 -3.58 -0.64 -32.48
CA LYS A 339 -4.95 -1.07 -32.72
C LYS A 339 -5.03 -1.83 -34.04
N ASN A 340 -6.05 -2.67 -34.18
CA ASN A 340 -6.38 -3.25 -35.47
C ASN A 340 -6.83 -2.16 -36.44
N ILE A 341 -6.50 -2.33 -37.72
CA ILE A 341 -6.87 -1.39 -38.79
C ILE A 341 -7.53 -2.12 -39.94
N THR A 342 -8.28 -1.36 -40.76
CA THR A 342 -8.79 -1.83 -42.03
C THR A 342 -8.33 -0.88 -43.12
N LEU A 343 -7.74 -1.43 -44.17
CA LEU A 343 -7.30 -0.71 -45.35
C LEU A 343 -8.19 -1.14 -46.53
N TYR A 344 -8.70 -0.18 -47.27
CA TYR A 344 -9.66 -0.36 -48.35
C TYR A 344 -8.99 -0.14 -49.70
N ALA A 345 -9.21 -1.07 -50.63
CA ALA A 345 -8.81 -0.91 -52.01
C ALA A 345 -9.61 0.22 -52.65
N GLN A 346 -8.92 1.22 -53.22
CA GLN A 346 -9.58 2.28 -53.98
C GLN A 346 -9.20 2.26 -55.45
N TYR A 347 -10.15 2.70 -56.26
CA TYR A 347 -10.13 2.56 -57.71
C TYR A 347 -10.48 3.86 -58.41
N SER A 348 -10.14 3.97 -59.69
CA SER A 348 -10.71 4.98 -60.58
C SER A 348 -11.23 4.34 -61.84
N ALA A 349 -12.44 4.73 -62.24
CA ALA A 349 -13.02 4.25 -63.48
C ALA A 349 -12.08 4.60 -64.63
N ASN A 350 -11.82 3.63 -65.49
CA ASN A 350 -11.03 3.86 -66.70
C ASN A 350 -11.85 4.76 -67.63
N SER A 351 -11.19 5.73 -68.26
CA SER A 351 -11.83 6.60 -69.24
C SER A 351 -11.62 6.04 -70.65
N TYR A 352 -12.70 5.95 -71.41
CA TYR A 352 -12.73 5.46 -72.78
C TYR A 352 -13.12 6.59 -73.71
N THR A 353 -12.68 6.50 -74.96
CA THR A 353 -13.00 7.48 -75.99
C THR A 353 -14.07 6.92 -76.91
N ALA A 354 -15.29 7.45 -76.83
CA ALA A 354 -16.30 7.24 -77.86
C ALA A 354 -16.02 8.16 -79.05
N THR A 355 -16.10 7.61 -80.25
CA THR A 355 -15.85 8.33 -81.50
C THR A 355 -17.14 8.37 -82.31
N PHE A 356 -17.62 9.58 -82.59
CA PHE A 356 -18.81 9.85 -83.39
C PHE A 356 -18.38 10.28 -84.78
N ASP A 357 -18.69 9.46 -85.78
CA ASP A 357 -18.37 9.73 -87.17
C ASP A 357 -19.59 10.23 -87.94
N VAL A 358 -19.41 11.31 -88.70
CA VAL A 358 -20.40 11.79 -89.68
C VAL A 358 -19.70 11.96 -91.01
N ASP A 359 -19.99 11.06 -91.95
CA ASP A 359 -19.45 11.08 -93.32
C ASP A 359 -17.90 11.21 -93.36
N GLY A 360 -17.18 10.53 -92.46
CA GLY A 360 -15.71 10.53 -92.40
C GLY A 360 -15.09 11.67 -91.59
N LYS A 361 -15.90 12.54 -90.95
CA LYS A 361 -15.44 13.53 -89.98
C LYS A 361 -15.81 13.07 -88.58
N SER A 362 -14.80 12.78 -87.77
CA SER A 362 -14.99 12.28 -86.40
C SER A 362 -14.91 13.38 -85.34
N THR A 363 -15.73 13.24 -84.30
CA THR A 363 -15.61 13.94 -83.01
C THR A 363 -15.51 12.92 -81.90
N THR A 364 -14.92 13.27 -80.77
CA THR A 364 -14.70 12.34 -79.66
C THR A 364 -15.33 12.84 -78.36
N GLN A 365 -15.73 11.89 -77.52
CA GLN A 365 -16.17 12.13 -76.16
C GLN A 365 -15.45 11.14 -75.23
N ALA A 366 -14.84 11.66 -74.17
CA ALA A 366 -14.40 10.82 -73.06
C ALA A 366 -15.62 10.39 -72.22
N VAL A 367 -15.72 9.09 -71.94
CA VAL A 367 -16.73 8.50 -71.09
C VAL A 367 -16.06 7.52 -70.14
N ASP A 368 -16.36 7.64 -68.86
CA ASP A 368 -15.85 6.70 -67.87
C ASP A 368 -16.52 5.33 -68.04
N TYR A 369 -15.88 4.27 -67.59
CA TYR A 369 -16.45 2.92 -67.57
C TYR A 369 -17.87 2.92 -66.97
N GLN A 370 -18.84 2.34 -67.66
CA GLN A 370 -20.28 2.34 -67.30
C GLN A 370 -20.93 3.74 -67.23
N GLY A 371 -20.23 4.79 -67.69
CA GLY A 371 -20.76 6.14 -67.83
C GLY A 371 -21.71 6.26 -69.02
N LEU A 372 -22.67 7.18 -68.92
CA LEU A 372 -23.58 7.50 -70.02
C LEU A 372 -22.90 8.45 -71.02
N LEU A 373 -22.99 8.11 -72.31
CA LEU A 373 -22.64 9.04 -73.38
C LEU A 373 -23.62 10.20 -73.41
N LYS A 374 -23.11 11.40 -73.71
CA LYS A 374 -23.98 12.56 -73.93
C LYS A 374 -24.27 12.60 -75.41
N GLU A 375 -25.55 12.59 -75.77
CA GLU A 375 -25.93 12.62 -77.18
C GLU A 375 -25.34 13.86 -77.86
N PRO A 376 -24.49 13.71 -78.89
CA PRO A 376 -23.94 14.84 -79.61
C PRO A 376 -25.04 15.59 -80.36
N LYS A 377 -24.81 16.87 -80.64
CA LYS A 377 -25.72 17.67 -81.48
C LYS A 377 -25.95 16.94 -82.82
N ALA A 378 -27.22 16.77 -83.18
CA ALA A 378 -27.61 16.14 -84.43
C ALA A 378 -26.91 16.82 -85.63
N PRO A 379 -26.20 16.06 -86.49
CA PRO A 379 -25.56 16.61 -87.67
C PRO A 379 -26.59 17.05 -88.70
N THR A 380 -26.25 18.09 -89.47
CA THR A 380 -27.08 18.62 -90.55
C THR A 380 -26.45 18.31 -91.90
N LYS A 381 -27.20 17.62 -92.78
CA LYS A 381 -26.79 17.30 -94.15
C LYS A 381 -27.92 17.68 -95.11
N ALA A 382 -27.64 18.54 -96.09
CA ALA A 382 -28.65 19.06 -97.02
C ALA A 382 -29.33 17.92 -97.79
N GLY A 383 -30.67 17.86 -97.74
CA GLY A 383 -31.48 16.80 -98.37
C GLY A 383 -31.69 15.53 -97.54
N TYR A 384 -31.19 15.45 -96.30
CA TYR A 384 -31.30 14.27 -95.43
C TYR A 384 -31.92 14.60 -94.06
N THR A 385 -32.58 13.61 -93.43
CA THR A 385 -33.12 13.68 -92.05
C THR A 385 -32.29 12.80 -91.13
N PHE A 386 -31.79 13.34 -90.02
CA PHE A 386 -31.05 12.58 -89.01
C PHE A 386 -31.98 11.64 -88.22
N LYS A 387 -31.70 10.33 -88.21
CA LYS A 387 -32.55 9.32 -87.54
C LYS A 387 -32.03 8.88 -86.16
N GLY A 388 -30.75 9.11 -85.88
CA GLY A 388 -30.08 8.73 -84.64
C GLY A 388 -28.60 8.44 -84.86
N TRP A 389 -27.88 8.31 -83.75
CA TRP A 389 -26.54 7.71 -83.72
C TRP A 389 -26.68 6.18 -83.70
N TYR A 390 -25.78 5.47 -84.36
CA TYR A 390 -25.77 4.00 -84.42
C TYR A 390 -24.35 3.50 -84.18
N ASP A 391 -24.19 2.34 -83.55
CA ASP A 391 -22.89 1.74 -83.22
C ASP A 391 -22.15 1.11 -84.42
N GLU A 392 -22.83 0.91 -85.55
CA GLU A 392 -22.27 0.39 -86.80
C GLU A 392 -22.76 1.17 -88.04
N LYS A 393 -22.02 1.06 -89.15
CA LYS A 393 -22.34 1.78 -90.42
C LYS A 393 -23.61 1.29 -91.11
N THR A 394 -23.99 0.03 -90.89
CA THR A 394 -25.17 -0.62 -91.47
C THR A 394 -25.74 -1.58 -90.43
N ASP A 395 -27.05 -1.55 -90.20
CA ASP A 395 -27.79 -2.44 -89.28
C ASP A 395 -27.38 -2.39 -87.78
N GLY A 396 -26.68 -1.32 -87.38
CA GLY A 396 -26.29 -1.09 -85.98
C GLY A 396 -27.48 -0.82 -85.05
N LYS A 397 -27.22 -0.95 -83.74
CA LYS A 397 -28.16 -0.54 -82.69
C LYS A 397 -28.05 0.96 -82.46
N LYS A 398 -29.21 1.57 -82.24
CA LYS A 398 -29.33 2.99 -81.91
C LYS A 398 -28.87 3.26 -80.47
#